data_AF-A0A8S3C9Y7-F1
#
_entry.id   AF-A0A8S3C9Y7-F1
#
_cell.length_a   1.000
_cell.length_b   1.000
_cell.length_c   1.000
_cell.angle_alpha   90.00
_cell.angle_beta   90.00
_cell.angle_gamma   90.00
#
_symmetry.space_group_name_H-M   'P 1'
#
loop_
_entity.id
_entity.type
_entity.pdbx_description
1 polymer ?
#
loop_
_entity_poly.entity_id
_entity_poly.type
_entity_poly.pdbx_seq_one_letter_code
_entity_poly.pdbx_strand_id
1 'polypeptide(L)' 'MQSKISLATITTDEKIKYYLLTENEALHEITKTAKDVNEILNLPSTTLVRLILNNFHWDQDMLTGK' A
#
# COMPACT_ATOMS: atom_id res chain seq x y z
N MET A 1 1.30 -18.12 -16.34
CA MET A 1 0.06 -17.89 -15.58
C MET A 1 0.31 -16.67 -14.70
N GLN A 2 -0.37 -15.55 -14.93
CA GLN A 2 -0.27 -14.34 -14.10
C GLN A 2 -1.08 -14.54 -12.80
N SER A 3 -0.49 -14.21 -11.66
CA SER A 3 -1.12 -14.38 -10.36
C SER A 3 -1.99 -13.16 -10.09
N LYS A 4 -3.28 -13.36 -9.76
CA LYS A 4 -4.19 -12.26 -9.40
C LYS A 4 -4.33 -12.22 -7.89
N ILE A 5 -4.12 -11.04 -7.30
CA ILE A 5 -4.30 -10.79 -5.87
C ILE A 5 -5.65 -10.10 -5.69
N SER A 6 -6.44 -10.52 -4.70
CA SER A 6 -7.75 -9.95 -4.38
C SER A 6 -7.68 -9.13 -3.09
N LEU A 7 -8.12 -7.86 -3.14
CA LEU A 7 -8.27 -7.02 -1.96
C LEU A 7 -9.77 -6.85 -1.66
N ALA A 8 -10.17 -6.96 -0.38
CA ALA A 8 -11.54 -6.79 0.07
C ALA A 8 -11.63 -5.57 0.99
N THR A 9 -12.51 -4.62 0.67
CA THR A 9 -12.84 -3.48 1.53
C THR A 9 -14.31 -3.61 1.95
N ILE A 10 -14.55 -3.71 3.26
CA ILE A 10 -15.90 -3.83 3.82
C ILE A 10 -16.43 -2.43 4.10
N THR A 11 -17.42 -1.99 3.34
CA THR A 11 -18.23 -0.80 3.65
C THR A 11 -19.65 -1.24 3.99
N THR A 12 -20.12 -0.82 5.15
CA THR A 12 -21.47 -1.06 5.68
C THR A 12 -22.52 -0.36 4.81
N ASP A 13 -22.98 -1.07 3.78
CA ASP A 13 -24.38 -1.28 3.35
C ASP A 13 -24.35 -2.08 2.03
N GLU A 14 -24.56 -3.39 2.16
CA GLU A 14 -24.96 -4.43 1.19
C GLU A 14 -24.34 -4.55 -0.22
N LYS A 15 -23.24 -3.87 -0.57
CA LYS A 15 -22.44 -4.25 -1.76
C LYS A 15 -20.95 -4.17 -1.52
N ILE A 16 -20.31 -5.32 -1.34
CA ILE A 16 -18.84 -5.41 -1.36
C ILE A 16 -18.36 -5.22 -2.81
N LYS A 17 -17.67 -4.11 -3.06
CA LYS A 17 -17.00 -3.87 -4.33
C LYS A 17 -15.60 -4.48 -4.27
N TYR A 18 -15.35 -5.46 -5.14
CA TYR A 18 -14.01 -6.01 -5.33
C TYR A 18 -13.40 -5.40 -6.59
N TYR A 19 -12.12 -5.03 -6.49
CA TYR A 19 -11.32 -4.62 -7.62
C TYR A 19 -10.26 -5.69 -7.87
N LEU A 20 -10.26 -6.26 -9.08
CA LEU A 20 -9.21 -7.17 -9.51
C LEU A 20 -8.05 -6.34 -10.04
N LEU A 21 -6.97 -6.29 -9.27
CA LEU A 21 -5.75 -5.62 -9.69
C LEU A 21 -4.84 -6.62 -10.41
N THR A 22 -4.23 -6.15 -11.50
CA THR A 22 -3.05 -6.78 -12.09
C THR A 22 -1.84 -6.56 -11.19
N GLU A 23 -0.79 -7.36 -11.41
CA GLU A 23 0.50 -7.20 -10.68
C GLU A 23 1.06 -5.78 -10.81
N ASN A 24 0.91 -5.14 -11.98
CA ASN A 24 1.38 -3.78 -12.22
C ASN A 24 0.56 -2.73 -11.46
N GLU A 25 -0.75 -2.90 -11.37
CA GLU A 25 -1.63 -1.99 -10.62
C GLU A 25 -1.37 -2.12 -9.12
N ALA A 26 -1.20 -3.34 -8.61
CA ALA A 26 -0.82 -3.55 -7.22
C ALA A 26 0.56 -2.93 -6.91
N LEU A 27 1.54 -3.11 -7.80
CA LEU A 27 2.86 -2.50 -7.64
C LEU A 27 2.79 -0.96 -7.70
N HIS A 28 1.91 -0.40 -8.53
CA HIS A 28 1.68 1.03 -8.62
C HIS A 28 1.18 1.59 -7.27
N GLU A 29 0.15 0.98 -6.68
CA GLU A 29 -0.40 1.42 -5.39
C GLU A 29 0.64 1.30 -4.26
N ILE A 30 1.36 0.19 -4.18
CA ILE A 30 2.46 -0.02 -3.22
C ILE A 30 3.52 1.08 -3.35
N THR A 31 3.90 1.41 -4.60
CA THR A 31 4.92 2.42 -4.87
C THR A 31 4.42 3.82 -4.53
N LYS A 32 3.14 4.11 -4.80
CA LYS A 32 2.49 5.37 -4.46
C LYS A 32 2.46 5.58 -2.95
N THR A 33 1.96 4.60 -2.18
CA THR A 33 1.96 4.65 -0.71
C THR A 33 3.36 4.88 -0.15
N ALA A 34 4.36 4.17 -0.67
CA ALA A 34 5.73 4.36 -0.23
C ALA A 34 6.30 5.75 -0.56
N LYS A 35 5.87 6.37 -1.66
CA LYS A 35 6.23 7.77 -1.98
C LYS A 35 5.58 8.74 -1.02
N ASP A 36 4.27 8.60 -0.77
CA ASP A 36 3.52 9.48 0.14
C ASP A 36 4.13 9.47 1.55
N VAL A 37 4.51 8.29 2.05
CA VAL A 37 5.24 8.16 3.32
C VAL A 37 6.64 8.74 3.24
N ASN A 38 7.34 8.58 2.10
CA ASN A 38 8.67 9.14 1.93
C ASN A 38 8.69 10.67 1.88
N GLU A 39 7.61 11.32 1.42
CA GLU A 39 7.50 12.79 1.48
C GLU A 39 7.50 13.31 2.92
N ILE A 40 7.04 12.49 3.87
CA ILE A 40 7.04 12.80 5.30
C ILE A 40 8.38 12.44 5.95
N LEU A 41 8.88 11.22 5.70
CA LEU A 41 10.11 10.71 6.33
C LEU A 41 11.39 11.27 5.69
N ASN A 42 11.31 11.80 4.47
CA ASN A 42 12.40 12.35 3.68
C ASN A 42 13.62 11.42 3.60
N LEU A 43 13.38 10.12 3.37
CA LEU A 43 14.44 9.12 3.24
C LEU A 43 15.06 9.15 1.84
N PRO A 44 16.34 8.77 1.71
CA PRO A 44 17.07 8.86 0.45
C PRO A 44 16.55 7.92 -0.65
N SER A 45 15.70 6.95 -0.31
CA SER A 45 15.14 6.00 -1.27
C SER A 45 13.77 5.50 -0.84
N THR A 46 12.81 5.51 -1.77
CA THR A 46 11.51 4.88 -1.62
C THR A 46 11.61 3.38 -1.35
N THR A 47 12.70 2.72 -1.78
CA THR A 47 12.91 1.30 -1.50
C THR A 47 13.14 1.04 0.00
N LEU A 48 13.87 1.93 0.69
CA LEU A 48 14.04 1.82 2.14
C LEU A 48 12.71 2.02 2.87
N VAL A 49 11.91 2.97 2.41
CA VAL A 49 10.58 3.22 2.96
C VAL A 49 9.69 1.99 2.80
N ARG A 50 9.73 1.31 1.64
CA ARG A 50 9.01 0.04 1.43
C ARG A 50 9.43 -1.04 2.41
N LEU A 51 10.73 -1.16 2.71
CA LEU A 51 11.23 -2.14 3.69
C LEU A 51 10.75 -1.80 5.11
N ILE A 52 10.79 -0.52 5.48
CA ILE A 52 10.30 -0.05 6.77
C ILE A 52 8.78 -0.30 6.87
N LEU A 53 7.99 0.17 5.90
CA LEU A 53 6.54 -0.11 5.83
C LEU A 53 6.25 -1.60 5.96
N ASN A 54 7.01 -2.46 5.27
CA ASN A 54 6.82 -3.90 5.37
C ASN A 54 7.11 -4.45 6.79
N ASN A 55 8.13 -3.94 7.49
CA ASN A 55 8.41 -4.31 8.89
C ASN A 55 7.34 -3.83 9.86
N PHE A 56 6.66 -2.73 9.54
CA PHE A 56 5.54 -2.17 10.32
C PHE A 56 4.17 -2.60 9.75
N HIS A 57 4.11 -3.69 8.98
CA HIS A 57 2.86 -4.24 8.43
C HIS A 57 2.01 -3.23 7.64
N TRP A 58 2.66 -2.27 6.98
CA TRP A 58 2.03 -1.17 6.23
C TRP A 58 1.22 -0.18 7.07
N ASP A 59 1.46 -0.14 8.38
CA ASP A 59 0.91 0.89 9.26
C ASP A 59 1.62 2.23 9.04
N GLN A 60 0.97 3.10 8.26
CA GLN A 60 1.49 4.42 7.90
C GLN A 60 1.42 5.39 9.08
N ASP A 61 0.40 5.25 9.92
CA ASP A 61 0.11 6.13 11.04
C ASP A 61 1.18 5.94 12.11
N MET A 62 1.55 4.69 12.39
CA MET A 62 2.66 4.37 13.30
C MET A 62 4.01 4.96 12.84
N LEU A 63 4.24 5.07 11.52
CA LEU A 63 5.48 5.60 10.96
C LEU A 63 5.48 7.13 10.84
N THR A 64 4.32 7.74 10.58
CA THR A 64 4.21 9.17 10.27
C THR A 64 3.65 10.00 11.43
N GLY A 65 3.10 9.35 12.46
CA GLY A 65 2.52 10.00 13.64
C GLY A 65 1.20 10.73 13.39
N LYS A 66 0.52 10.42 12.29
CA LYS A 66 -0.86 10.85 12.01
C LYS A 66 -1.86 9.92 12.66
#